data_AF-A0A925EWY6-F1
#
_entry.id   AF-A0A925EWY6-F1
#
_cell.length_a   1.000
_cell.length_b   1.000
_cell.length_c   1.000
_cell.angle_alpha   90.00
_cell.angle_beta   90.00
_cell.angle_gamma   90.00
#
_symmetry.space_group_name_H-M   'P 1'
#
loop_
_entity.id
_entity.type
_entity.pdbx_description
1 polymer ?
#
loop_
_entity_poly.entity_id
_entity_poly.type
_entity_poly.pdbx_seq_one_letter_code
_entity_poly.pdbx_strand_id
1 'polypeptide(L)'
;MKVKYIVENLKEKLKNKLTENEERFFSDISVMPNNLHLTFGKIYIVLGVEYTENGFVNFMISDDTDVTYPSFYPSEFFKIVDNRVSKYWINRPSNFYPFKEIHFPNLITFYEAIKNSFFFDDLLKCKKKALEAYETNKELMENDYPEDQIFFAERLSDTWVMCAYCDDSWETDNVQGIIKCPKNSHRNNNPFWNDPEVNS
;
A
#
# COMPACT_ATOMS: atom_id res chain seq x y z
N MET A 1 1.68 4.70 3.63
CA MET A 1 2.21 5.66 2.64
C MET A 1 1.25 5.72 1.46
N LYS A 2 0.98 6.91 0.93
CA LYS A 2 0.13 7.12 -0.23
C LYS A 2 0.82 7.99 -1.27
N VAL A 3 0.61 7.65 -2.54
CA VAL A 3 1.27 8.29 -3.67
C VAL A 3 0.25 8.64 -4.74
N LYS A 4 0.38 9.81 -5.36
CA LYS A 4 -0.46 10.28 -6.45
C LYS A 4 0.27 10.04 -7.77
N TYR A 5 -0.34 9.35 -8.72
CA TYR A 5 0.23 9.16 -10.05
C TYR A 5 0.24 10.48 -10.82
N ILE A 6 1.39 10.85 -11.41
CA ILE A 6 1.60 12.18 -12.03
C ILE A 6 1.86 12.16 -13.54
N VAL A 7 1.92 10.98 -14.17
CA VAL A 7 2.12 10.89 -15.62
C VAL A 7 0.76 10.95 -16.32
N GLU A 8 0.46 12.12 -16.90
CA GLU A 8 -0.81 12.35 -17.62
C GLU A 8 -0.81 11.70 -19.01
N ASN A 9 0.31 11.85 -19.73
CA ASN A 9 0.46 11.35 -21.09
C ASN A 9 1.74 10.54 -21.23
N LEU A 10 1.60 9.22 -21.23
CA LEU A 10 2.73 8.31 -21.35
C LEU A 10 3.53 8.52 -22.64
N LYS A 11 2.85 8.78 -23.77
CA LYS A 11 3.53 9.01 -25.06
C LYS A 11 4.38 10.27 -25.05
N GLU A 12 3.93 11.30 -24.34
CA GLU A 12 4.70 12.52 -24.16
C GLU A 12 5.87 12.31 -23.18
N LYS A 13 5.62 11.62 -22.07
CA LYS A 13 6.66 11.22 -21.12
C LYS A 13 7.80 10.46 -21.79
N LEU A 14 7.49 9.52 -22.70
CA LEU A 14 8.45 8.74 -23.47
C LEU A 14 9.25 9.55 -24.51
N LYS A 15 8.76 10.75 -24.90
CA LYS A 15 9.53 11.67 -25.77
C LYS A 15 10.52 12.52 -24.98
N ASN A 16 10.27 12.70 -23.69
CA ASN A 16 11.14 13.45 -22.80
C ASN A 16 12.30 12.57 -22.34
N LYS A 17 13.35 13.21 -21.80
CA LYS A 17 14.44 12.49 -21.15
C LYS A 17 13.89 11.71 -19.94
N LEU A 18 14.00 10.40 -20.00
CA LEU A 18 13.65 9.49 -18.91
C LEU A 18 14.77 9.45 -17.87
N THR A 19 14.43 9.10 -16.63
CA THR A 19 15.46 8.69 -15.65
C THR A 19 15.93 7.28 -15.97
N GLU A 20 17.12 6.89 -15.48
CA GLU A 20 17.65 5.54 -15.68
C GLU A 20 16.70 4.44 -15.15
N ASN A 21 15.98 4.71 -14.05
CA ASN A 21 14.98 3.81 -13.49
C ASN A 21 13.76 3.64 -14.43
N GLU A 22 13.31 4.74 -15.03
CA GLU A 22 12.21 4.73 -15.99
C GLU A 22 12.60 4.02 -17.28
N GLU A 23 13.81 4.26 -17.79
CA GLU A 23 14.36 3.55 -18.95
C GLU A 23 14.41 2.04 -18.71
N ARG A 24 14.93 1.61 -17.54
CA ARG A 24 14.94 0.20 -17.12
C ARG A 24 13.53 -0.38 -17.09
N PHE A 25 12.59 0.31 -16.44
CA PHE A 25 11.22 -0.15 -16.34
C PHE A 25 10.59 -0.37 -17.73
N PHE A 26 10.80 0.55 -18.67
CA PHE A 26 10.28 0.38 -20.03
C PHE A 26 11.05 -0.66 -20.86
N SER A 27 12.32 -0.92 -20.57
CA SER A 27 13.06 -2.01 -21.24
C SER A 27 12.60 -3.39 -20.79
N ASP A 28 12.18 -3.52 -19.52
CA ASP A 28 11.72 -4.78 -18.95
C ASP A 28 10.31 -5.16 -19.44
N ILE A 29 9.53 -4.17 -19.88
CA ILE A 29 8.21 -4.41 -20.49
C ILE A 29 8.39 -4.72 -21.97
N SER A 30 8.24 -6.00 -22.33
CA SER A 30 8.47 -6.53 -23.68
C SER A 30 7.70 -5.82 -24.81
N VAL A 31 6.62 -5.11 -24.47
CA VAL A 31 5.83 -4.27 -25.37
C VAL A 31 5.59 -2.93 -24.70
N MET A 32 6.15 -1.85 -25.26
CA MET A 32 5.86 -0.48 -24.82
C MET A 32 4.35 -0.28 -24.67
N PRO A 33 3.86 -0.14 -23.44
CA PRO A 33 2.42 -0.14 -23.23
C PRO A 33 1.86 1.19 -23.75
N ASN A 34 0.73 1.14 -24.45
CA ASN A 34 0.02 2.36 -24.84
C ASN A 34 -0.48 3.15 -23.62
N ASN A 35 -0.64 2.47 -22.49
CA ASN A 35 -1.01 3.04 -21.21
C ASN A 35 -0.46 2.19 -20.07
N LEU A 36 -0.04 2.82 -18.97
CA LEU A 36 0.12 2.10 -17.71
C LEU A 36 -1.28 1.86 -17.15
N HIS A 37 -1.46 0.80 -16.36
CA HIS A 37 -2.74 0.55 -15.70
C HIS A 37 -2.93 1.47 -14.48
N LEU A 38 -2.58 2.74 -14.63
CA LEU A 38 -2.62 3.77 -13.61
C LEU A 38 -3.42 4.97 -14.13
N THR A 39 -4.33 5.46 -13.31
CA THR A 39 -5.18 6.61 -13.60
C THR A 39 -4.50 7.89 -13.16
N PHE A 40 -4.30 8.83 -14.10
CA PHE A 40 -3.72 10.13 -13.80
C PHE A 40 -4.42 10.82 -12.62
N GLY A 41 -3.64 11.28 -11.65
CA GLY A 41 -4.13 11.98 -10.48
C GLY A 41 -4.78 11.11 -9.41
N LYS A 42 -4.96 9.80 -9.63
CA LYS A 42 -5.44 8.87 -8.61
C LYS A 42 -4.38 8.68 -7.52
N ILE A 43 -4.85 8.54 -6.27
CA ILE A 43 -4.03 8.23 -5.10
C ILE A 43 -4.03 6.72 -4.90
N TYR A 44 -2.85 6.14 -4.78
CA TYR A 44 -2.61 4.72 -4.52
C TYR A 44 -1.97 4.55 -3.15
N ILE A 45 -2.30 3.43 -2.49
CA ILE A 45 -1.55 2.97 -1.32
C ILE A 45 -0.29 2.27 -1.81
N VAL A 46 0.85 2.63 -1.23
CA VAL A 46 2.09 1.88 -1.43
C VAL A 46 2.05 0.69 -0.48
N LEU A 47 2.08 -0.51 -1.04
CA LEU A 47 2.07 -1.77 -0.28
C LEU A 47 3.48 -2.17 0.17
N GLY A 48 4.49 -1.67 -0.52
CA GLY A 48 5.89 -1.90 -0.19
C GLY A 48 6.82 -1.10 -1.10
N VAL A 49 8.10 -1.08 -0.75
CA VAL A 49 9.16 -0.40 -1.50
C VAL A 49 10.24 -1.40 -1.84
N GLU A 50 10.60 -1.44 -3.12
CA GLU A 50 11.73 -2.20 -3.60
C GLU A 50 12.92 -1.27 -3.83
N TYR A 51 14.06 -1.63 -3.25
CA TYR A 51 15.35 -1.05 -3.56
C TYR A 51 16.15 -2.01 -4.42
N THR A 52 16.49 -1.57 -5.63
CA THR A 52 17.32 -2.37 -6.55
C THR A 52 18.80 -2.17 -6.27
N GLU A 53 19.65 -3.07 -6.80
CA GLU A 53 21.12 -2.99 -6.66
C GLU A 53 21.70 -1.68 -7.21
N ASN A 54 21.09 -1.14 -8.27
CA ASN A 54 21.47 0.13 -8.89
C ASN A 54 20.99 1.36 -8.10
N GLY A 55 20.43 1.18 -6.91
CA GLY A 55 19.94 2.27 -6.05
C GLY A 55 18.58 2.83 -6.47
N PHE A 56 17.90 2.21 -7.44
CA PHE A 56 16.57 2.65 -7.85
C PHE A 56 15.49 2.22 -6.85
N VAL A 57 14.45 3.06 -6.75
CA VAL A 57 13.31 2.86 -5.87
C VAL A 57 12.06 2.59 -6.71
N ASN A 58 11.41 1.46 -6.46
CA ASN A 58 10.11 1.14 -7.04
C ASN A 58 9.04 1.04 -5.95
N PHE A 59 7.85 1.55 -6.24
CA PHE A 59 6.68 1.38 -5.40
C PHE A 59 5.88 0.15 -5.83
N MET A 60 5.61 -0.73 -4.87
CA MET A 60 4.71 -1.86 -5.03
C MET A 60 3.27 -1.38 -4.78
N ILE A 61 2.41 -1.42 -5.80
CA ILE A 61 1.02 -0.93 -5.74
C ILE A 61 0.06 -1.93 -6.38
N SER A 62 -1.19 -1.97 -5.90
CA SER A 62 -2.30 -2.54 -6.69
C SER A 62 -2.70 -1.52 -7.74
N ASP A 63 -2.51 -1.83 -9.01
CA ASP A 63 -2.89 -0.95 -10.11
C ASP A 63 -4.37 -1.17 -10.52
N ASP A 64 -4.81 -0.54 -11.61
CA ASP A 64 -6.21 -0.53 -12.05
C ASP A 64 -6.59 -1.75 -12.91
N THR A 65 -5.78 -2.83 -12.91
CA THR A 65 -6.05 -4.03 -13.73
C THR A 65 -7.14 -4.95 -13.20
N ASP A 66 -7.73 -4.66 -12.04
CA ASP A 66 -8.59 -5.58 -11.26
C ASP A 66 -7.92 -6.95 -10.96
N VAL A 67 -6.62 -7.10 -11.22
CA VAL A 67 -5.86 -8.30 -10.93
C VAL A 67 -5.37 -8.23 -9.48
N THR A 68 -5.56 -9.32 -8.72
CA THR A 68 -5.01 -9.49 -7.36
C THR A 68 -3.51 -9.79 -7.42
N TYR A 69 -2.72 -8.87 -7.97
CA TYR A 69 -1.27 -8.95 -8.01
C TYR A 69 -0.69 -7.53 -8.00
N PRO A 70 0.27 -7.21 -7.11
CA PRO A 70 0.86 -5.89 -7.10
C PRO A 70 1.87 -5.72 -8.23
N SER A 71 1.90 -4.53 -8.81
CA SER A 71 2.88 -4.12 -9.82
C SER A 71 3.92 -3.21 -9.19
N PHE A 72 5.15 -3.28 -9.69
CA PHE A 72 6.26 -2.44 -9.26
C PHE A 72 6.50 -1.34 -10.27
N TYR A 73 6.35 -0.09 -9.85
CA TYR A 73 6.53 1.08 -10.73
C TYR A 73 7.65 1.98 -10.20
N PRO A 74 8.43 2.63 -11.07
CA PRO A 74 9.39 3.66 -10.69
C PRO A 74 8.74 4.71 -9.78
N SER A 75 9.42 5.05 -8.68
CA SER A 75 8.95 6.07 -7.75
C SER A 75 8.71 7.43 -8.43
N GLU A 76 9.45 7.71 -9.52
CA GLU A 76 9.41 8.92 -10.33
C GLU A 76 8.06 9.13 -11.05
N PHE A 77 7.24 8.08 -11.18
CA PHE A 77 5.89 8.20 -11.71
C PHE A 77 4.88 8.80 -10.73
N PHE A 78 5.31 9.06 -9.49
CA PHE A 78 4.40 9.48 -8.44
C PHE A 78 4.92 10.65 -7.62
N LYS A 79 3.96 11.38 -7.03
CA LYS A 79 4.19 12.34 -5.96
C LYS A 79 3.71 11.74 -4.64
N ILE A 80 4.56 11.69 -3.62
CA ILE A 80 4.15 11.29 -2.27
C ILE A 80 3.16 12.32 -1.73
N VAL A 81 1.97 11.88 -1.35
CA VAL A 81 0.92 12.71 -0.74
C VAL A 81 0.71 12.38 0.75
N ASP A 82 1.17 11.21 1.19
CA ASP A 82 1.23 10.81 2.59
C ASP A 82 2.49 9.95 2.79
N ASN A 83 3.44 10.45 3.58
CA ASN A 83 4.73 9.81 3.80
C ASN A 83 4.76 8.88 5.04
N ARG A 84 3.64 8.71 5.75
CA ARG A 84 3.57 7.83 6.92
C ARG A 84 3.82 6.38 6.50
N VAL A 85 4.80 5.73 7.13
CA VAL A 85 5.19 4.35 6.82
C VAL A 85 4.29 3.38 7.57
N SER A 86 3.64 2.47 6.85
CA SER A 86 2.70 1.52 7.45
C SER A 86 3.37 0.68 8.54
N LYS A 87 2.66 0.46 9.66
CA LYS A 87 3.15 -0.41 10.75
C LYS A 87 3.29 -1.87 10.33
N TYR A 88 2.67 -2.25 9.22
CA TYR A 88 2.75 -3.58 8.62
C TYR A 88 3.96 -3.74 7.70
N TRP A 89 4.69 -2.67 7.38
CA TRP A 89 5.93 -2.78 6.62
C TRP A 89 7.03 -3.34 7.51
N ILE A 90 7.64 -4.41 7.05
CA ILE A 90 8.83 -4.99 7.64
C ILE A 90 9.94 -5.04 6.59
N ASN A 91 11.16 -4.89 7.07
CA ASN A 91 12.34 -5.30 6.33
C ASN A 91 12.58 -6.80 6.60
N ARG A 92 13.23 -7.52 5.68
CA ARG A 92 13.69 -8.89 5.96
C ARG A 92 14.44 -8.88 7.30
N PRO A 93 14.05 -9.70 8.28
CA PRO A 93 14.82 -9.82 9.51
C PRO A 93 16.21 -10.34 9.14
N SER A 94 17.21 -9.47 9.20
CA SER A 94 18.60 -9.82 9.00
C SER A 94 19.07 -10.61 10.23
N ASN A 95 18.77 -11.90 10.26
CA ASN A 95 19.38 -12.84 11.22
C ASN A 95 20.87 -13.10 10.92
N PHE A 96 21.48 -12.34 10.03
CA PHE A 96 22.88 -12.45 9.63
C PHE A 96 23.59 -11.12 9.83
N TYR A 97 23.93 -10.83 11.09
CA TYR A 97 25.08 -10.00 11.38
C TYR A 97 26.32 -10.92 11.41
N PRO A 98 27.42 -10.60 10.72
CA PRO A 98 27.73 -9.32 10.11
C PRO A 98 27.26 -9.19 8.65
N PHE A 99 26.90 -7.96 8.27
CA PHE A 99 26.53 -7.48 6.93
C PHE A 99 27.55 -7.84 5.83
N LYS A 100 27.61 -9.09 5.38
CA LYS A 100 28.44 -9.44 4.22
C LYS A 100 27.70 -9.36 2.90
N GLU A 101 26.37 -9.49 2.87
CA GLU A 101 25.62 -9.51 1.62
C GLU A 101 24.27 -8.80 1.80
N ILE A 102 24.16 -7.57 1.29
CA ILE A 102 22.84 -6.99 1.03
C ILE A 102 22.28 -7.75 -0.17
N HIS A 103 21.30 -8.63 0.07
CA HIS A 103 20.62 -9.31 -1.02
C HIS A 103 19.66 -8.33 -1.69
N PHE A 104 20.03 -7.92 -2.90
CA PHE A 104 19.16 -7.15 -3.78
C PHE A 104 18.31 -8.08 -4.67
N PRO A 105 17.12 -7.64 -5.09
CA PRO A 105 16.41 -6.45 -4.63
C PRO A 105 15.97 -6.57 -3.16
N ASN A 106 16.08 -5.47 -2.40
CA ASN A 106 15.60 -5.44 -1.03
C ASN A 106 14.17 -4.91 -1.00
N LEU A 107 13.22 -5.79 -0.66
CA LEU A 107 11.81 -5.46 -0.55
C LEU A 107 11.45 -5.18 0.91
N ILE A 108 10.88 -4.00 1.15
CA ILE A 108 10.25 -3.63 2.41
C ILE A 108 8.75 -3.68 2.21
N THR A 109 8.06 -4.61 2.86
CA THR A 109 6.62 -4.88 2.65
C THR A 109 6.05 -5.68 3.82
N PHE A 110 4.82 -6.19 3.72
CA PHE A 110 4.20 -7.01 4.74
C PHE A 110 4.85 -8.39 4.95
N TYR A 111 4.64 -8.94 6.15
CA TYR A 111 5.36 -10.12 6.66
C TYR A 111 5.21 -11.36 5.78
N GLU A 112 4.02 -11.62 5.25
CA GLU A 112 3.74 -12.82 4.46
C GLU A 112 4.53 -12.84 3.14
N ALA A 113 4.66 -11.69 2.49
CA ALA A 113 5.46 -11.55 1.26
C ALA A 113 6.97 -11.72 1.52
N ILE A 114 7.43 -11.44 2.75
CA ILE A 114 8.83 -11.55 3.14
C ILE A 114 9.19 -12.95 3.63
N LYS A 115 8.29 -13.57 4.41
CA LYS A 115 8.51 -14.88 5.03
C LYS A 115 8.47 -16.02 4.00
N ASN A 116 7.59 -15.93 3.01
CA ASN A 116 7.42 -16.95 1.99
C ASN A 116 8.14 -16.54 0.71
N SER A 117 9.27 -17.18 0.39
CA SER A 117 10.03 -16.92 -0.85
C SER A 117 9.21 -17.16 -2.12
N PHE A 118 8.14 -17.95 -2.05
CA PHE A 118 7.22 -18.23 -3.16
C PHE A 118 5.92 -17.45 -3.07
N PHE A 119 5.83 -16.40 -2.23
CA PHE A 119 4.58 -15.67 -2.02
C PHE A 119 3.99 -15.14 -3.32
N PHE A 120 4.81 -14.47 -4.14
CA PHE A 120 4.36 -13.91 -5.41
C PHE A 120 4.02 -14.99 -6.45
N ASP A 121 4.77 -16.10 -6.50
CA ASP A 121 4.42 -17.26 -7.34
C ASP A 121 3.09 -17.88 -6.93
N ASP A 122 2.85 -17.98 -5.62
CA ASP A 122 1.61 -18.50 -5.06
C ASP A 122 0.44 -17.56 -5.36
N LEU A 123 0.68 -16.25 -5.32
CA LEU A 123 -0.30 -15.22 -5.69
C LEU A 123 -0.64 -15.30 -7.19
N LEU A 124 0.35 -15.43 -8.07
CA LEU A 124 0.17 -15.65 -9.51
C LEU A 124 -0.63 -16.93 -9.82
N LYS A 125 -0.43 -17.97 -9.01
CA LYS A 125 -1.15 -19.25 -9.12
C LYS A 125 -2.52 -19.23 -8.41
N CYS A 126 -2.99 -18.06 -7.98
CA CYS A 126 -4.25 -17.86 -7.28
C CYS A 126 -4.41 -18.78 -6.05
N LYS A 127 -3.31 -19.07 -5.33
CA LYS A 127 -3.40 -19.89 -4.12
C LYS A 127 -4.15 -19.11 -3.05
N LYS A 128 -5.23 -19.71 -2.55
CA LYS A 128 -6.14 -19.13 -1.55
C LYS A 128 -5.43 -18.41 -0.41
N LYS A 129 -4.45 -19.05 0.25
CA LYS A 129 -3.71 -18.45 1.37
C LYS A 129 -2.92 -17.19 1.00
N ALA A 130 -2.33 -17.14 -0.20
CA ALA A 130 -1.58 -15.98 -0.67
C ALA A 130 -2.53 -14.82 -1.02
N LEU A 131 -3.66 -15.13 -1.67
CA LEU A 131 -4.72 -14.14 -1.96
C LEU A 131 -5.30 -13.55 -0.68
N GLU A 132 -5.69 -14.39 0.29
CA GLU A 132 -6.23 -13.95 1.58
C GLU A 132 -5.23 -13.05 2.33
N ALA A 133 -3.96 -13.46 2.38
CA ALA A 133 -2.92 -12.66 3.02
C ALA A 133 -2.69 -11.33 2.29
N TYR A 134 -2.70 -11.32 0.96
CA TYR A 134 -2.53 -10.11 0.17
C TYR A 134 -3.68 -9.11 0.40
N GLU A 135 -4.93 -9.55 0.24
CA GLU A 135 -6.11 -8.69 0.42
C GLU A 135 -6.22 -8.19 1.86
N THR A 136 -5.96 -9.06 2.84
CA THR A 136 -5.93 -8.66 4.26
C THR A 136 -4.89 -7.57 4.48
N ASN A 137 -3.65 -7.75 4.04
CA ASN A 137 -2.61 -6.74 4.24
C ASN A 137 -2.89 -5.44 3.48
N LYS A 138 -3.45 -5.52 2.28
CA LYS A 138 -3.88 -4.34 1.52
C LYS A 138 -4.93 -3.55 2.30
N GLU A 139 -5.98 -4.21 2.79
CA GLU A 139 -7.01 -3.56 3.61
C GLU A 139 -6.44 -2.98 4.92
N LEU A 140 -5.51 -3.72 5.56
CA LEU A 140 -4.83 -3.26 6.76
C LEU A 140 -4.04 -1.96 6.52
N MET A 141 -3.32 -1.86 5.41
CA MET A 141 -2.54 -0.67 5.04
C MET A 141 -3.40 0.49 4.54
N GLU A 142 -4.50 0.20 3.84
CA GLU A 142 -5.48 1.20 3.39
C GLU A 142 -6.12 1.94 4.55
N ASN A 143 -6.34 1.23 5.66
CA ASN A 143 -7.03 1.76 6.84
C ASN A 143 -6.07 2.08 8.00
N ASP A 144 -4.75 1.99 7.79
CA ASP A 144 -3.77 2.15 8.86
C ASP A 144 -3.86 3.54 9.49
N TYR A 145 -4.10 4.60 8.72
CA TYR A 145 -4.13 5.97 9.23
C TYR A 145 -5.44 6.72 8.95
N PRO A 146 -5.84 7.66 9.82
CA PRO A 146 -6.94 8.57 9.52
C PRO A 146 -6.67 9.41 8.26
N GLU A 147 -7.75 9.79 7.60
CA GLU A 147 -7.76 10.59 6.38
C GLU A 147 -8.52 11.90 6.59
N ASP A 148 -7.92 13.02 6.18
CA ASP A 148 -8.48 14.37 6.38
C ASP A 148 -9.88 14.56 5.74
N GLN A 149 -10.20 13.77 4.70
CA GLN A 149 -11.47 13.86 3.96
C GLN A 149 -12.58 12.98 4.56
N ILE A 150 -12.31 12.22 5.62
CA ILE A 150 -13.25 11.30 6.25
C ILE A 150 -13.65 11.86 7.61
N PHE A 151 -14.95 11.85 7.93
CA PHE A 151 -15.42 12.23 9.25
C PHE A 151 -15.05 11.19 10.30
N PHE A 152 -14.74 11.66 11.52
CA PHE A 152 -14.57 10.78 12.67
C PHE A 152 -15.91 10.20 13.11
N ALA A 153 -15.92 8.91 13.46
CA ALA A 153 -17.02 8.37 14.25
C ALA A 153 -17.03 9.04 15.62
N GLU A 154 -18.20 9.19 16.22
CA GLU A 154 -18.32 9.78 17.55
C GLU A 154 -18.03 8.72 18.62
N ARG A 155 -17.17 9.03 19.59
CA ARG A 155 -16.88 8.14 20.72
C ARG A 155 -18.06 8.17 21.70
N LEU A 156 -18.64 6.99 21.97
CA LEU A 156 -19.70 6.84 22.98
C LEU A 156 -19.17 6.27 24.30
N SER A 157 -18.20 5.36 24.24
CA SER A 157 -17.52 4.77 25.40
C SER A 157 -16.11 4.29 25.02
N ASP A 158 -15.54 3.32 25.73
CA ASP A 158 -14.17 2.82 25.48
C ASP A 158 -14.05 1.99 24.21
N THR A 159 -15.10 1.26 23.84
CA THR A 159 -15.15 0.43 22.62
C THR A 159 -16.31 0.78 21.71
N TRP A 160 -17.24 1.63 22.15
CA TRP A 160 -18.42 1.99 21.36
C TRP A 160 -18.24 3.29 20.61
N VAL A 161 -18.62 3.26 19.34
CA VAL A 161 -18.64 4.41 18.44
C VAL A 161 -19.98 4.56 17.75
N MET A 162 -20.29 5.76 17.29
CA MET A 162 -21.45 6.07 16.46
C MET A 162 -21.01 6.53 15.07
N CYS A 163 -21.71 6.08 14.04
CA CYS A 163 -21.40 6.40 12.65
C CYS A 163 -21.61 7.89 12.40
N ALA A 164 -20.65 8.55 11.75
CA ALA A 164 -20.77 9.94 11.33
C ALA A 164 -21.84 10.18 10.24
N TYR A 165 -22.47 9.12 9.71
CA TYR A 165 -23.34 9.20 8.53
C TYR A 165 -24.73 8.57 8.69
N CYS A 166 -24.99 7.75 9.72
CA CYS A 166 -26.29 7.06 9.85
C CYS A 166 -26.76 6.81 11.28
N ASP A 167 -26.12 7.46 12.26
CA ASP A 167 -26.42 7.39 13.70
C ASP A 167 -26.41 5.98 14.31
N ASP A 168 -25.90 4.99 13.57
CA ASP A 168 -25.77 3.62 14.03
C ASP A 168 -24.56 3.47 14.93
N SER A 169 -24.72 2.76 16.02
CA SER A 169 -23.66 2.55 17.00
C SER A 169 -23.19 1.10 16.99
N TRP A 170 -21.89 0.89 17.08
CA TRP A 170 -21.30 -0.45 17.14
C TRP A 170 -20.05 -0.46 18.01
N GLU A 171 -19.69 -1.65 18.45
CA GLU A 171 -18.45 -1.89 19.18
C GLU A 171 -17.29 -2.11 18.19
N THR A 172 -16.16 -1.49 18.46
CA THR A 172 -14.91 -1.65 17.71
C THR A 172 -13.76 -1.80 18.70
N ASP A 173 -13.02 -2.90 18.56
CA ASP A 173 -11.72 -3.14 19.20
C ASP A 173 -10.55 -2.79 18.26
N ASN A 174 -10.88 -2.29 17.06
CA ASN A 174 -9.92 -2.03 16.01
C ASN A 174 -9.06 -0.80 16.33
N VAL A 175 -7.74 -0.97 16.28
CA VAL A 175 -6.72 0.08 16.46
C VAL A 175 -6.30 0.75 15.14
N GLN A 176 -7.00 0.50 14.05
CA GLN A 176 -6.77 1.15 12.75
C GLN A 176 -7.20 2.60 12.76
N GLY A 177 -6.57 3.42 11.92
CA GLY A 177 -6.95 4.82 11.74
C GLY A 177 -8.34 5.00 11.13
N ILE A 178 -8.85 3.97 10.45
CA ILE A 178 -10.16 3.99 9.80
C ILE A 178 -10.94 2.73 10.18
N ILE A 179 -12.22 2.92 10.50
CA ILE A 179 -13.19 1.87 10.81
C ILE A 179 -14.39 1.96 9.85
N LYS A 180 -15.01 0.83 9.54
CA LYS A 180 -16.18 0.75 8.66
C LYS A 180 -17.44 0.52 9.50
N CYS A 181 -18.47 1.32 9.26
CA CYS A 181 -19.76 1.12 9.90
C CYS A 181 -20.41 -0.18 9.37
N PRO A 182 -20.88 -1.09 10.23
CA PRO A 182 -21.44 -2.38 9.81
C PRO A 182 -22.77 -2.23 9.04
N LYS A 183 -23.51 -1.13 9.24
CA LYS A 183 -24.83 -0.92 8.64
C LYS A 183 -24.80 -0.29 7.25
N ASN A 184 -23.96 0.72 7.03
CA ASN A 184 -23.89 1.45 5.75
C ASN A 184 -22.55 1.30 5.02
N SER A 185 -21.58 0.59 5.62
CA SER A 185 -20.23 0.38 5.08
C SER A 185 -19.42 1.67 4.84
N HIS A 186 -19.88 2.82 5.31
CA HIS A 186 -19.11 4.06 5.24
C HIS A 186 -17.86 3.95 6.10
N ARG A 187 -16.75 4.47 5.57
CA ARG A 187 -15.49 4.64 6.28
C ARG A 187 -15.61 5.83 7.22
N ASN A 188 -15.14 5.67 8.45
CA ASN A 188 -15.07 6.71 9.46
C ASN A 188 -13.64 6.74 9.99
N ASN A 189 -13.08 7.91 10.26
CA ASN A 189 -11.86 7.97 11.04
C ASN A 189 -12.15 7.43 12.45
N ASN A 190 -11.25 6.60 12.95
CA ASN A 190 -11.41 5.97 14.25
C ASN A 190 -11.13 7.00 15.36
N PRO A 191 -12.09 7.29 16.26
CA PRO A 191 -11.88 8.23 17.36
C PRO A 191 -10.86 7.72 18.39
N PHE A 192 -10.58 6.41 18.42
CA PHE A 192 -9.58 5.80 19.30
C PHE A 192 -8.17 5.77 18.70
N TRP A 193 -7.98 6.32 17.49
CA TRP A 193 -6.68 6.34 16.85
C TRP A 193 -5.67 7.14 17.68
N ASN A 194 -4.57 6.50 18.08
CA ASN A 194 -3.56 7.03 19.00
C ASN A 194 -4.09 7.37 20.42
N ASP A 195 -5.22 6.82 20.84
CA ASP A 195 -5.70 7.01 22.21
C ASP A 195 -4.83 6.19 23.19
N PRO A 196 -4.09 6.83 24.11
CA PRO A 196 -3.23 6.13 25.06
C PRO A 196 -4.00 5.28 26.07
N GLU A 197 -5.29 5.53 26.31
CA GLU A 197 -6.11 4.76 27.26
C GLU A 197 -6.58 3.42 26.69
N VAL A 198 -6.66 3.31 25.36
CA VAL A 198 -7.09 2.08 24.66
C VAL A 198 -5.90 1.22 24.21
N ASN A 199 -4.72 1.83 24.04
CA ASN A 199 -3.52 1.16 23.53
C ASN A 199 -2.53 0.67 24.63
N SER A 200 -2.94 0.69 25.91
CA SER A 200 -2.16 0.23 27.07
C SER A 200 -2.64 -1.11 27.62
#